data_AF-A0A142YJ49-F1
#
_entry.id   AF-A0A142YJ49-F1
#
_cell.length_a   1.000
_cell.length_b   1.000
_cell.length_c   1.000
_cell.angle_alpha   90.00
_cell.angle_beta   90.00
_cell.angle_gamma   90.00
#
_symmetry.space_group_name_H-M   'P 1'
#
loop_
_entity.id
_entity.type
_entity.pdbx_description
1 polymer ?
#
loop_
_entity_poly.entity_id
_entity_poly.type
_entity_poly.pdbx_seq_one_letter_code
_entity_poly.pdbx_strand_id
1 'polypeptide(L)'
;MSMKRSLRSAACGMVAATCLGAASAQTPAQPKIAPGPNEPDWIVVLKDRYGLSMYDDLLNPVVTTAAETSGLFRKAGDGPVIYRPVIALGLETRNRGGWYRPQAVGAPSKSETWTYTFKNTTRDLETDANLPPPLEAGAKVEFDPGDEPFGLWASNDGLDDGGVFSEPAVVARVNKRLAPQPYKAMIYPNRDKATGKPIPNSYLIGWEYSTNDDFQDVVCQVDNVVLLGPARAAEPVR
;
A
#
# COMPACT_ATOMS: atom_id res chain seq x y z
N MET A 1 11.15 -5.24 -79.87
CA MET A 1 10.97 -5.75 -78.50
C MET A 1 12.29 -5.67 -77.76
N SER A 2 12.45 -4.73 -76.82
CA SER A 2 13.16 -4.93 -75.55
C SER A 2 13.14 -3.60 -74.77
N MET A 3 12.47 -3.61 -73.64
CA MET A 3 12.22 -2.50 -72.74
C MET A 3 13.45 -2.20 -71.87
N LYS A 4 13.87 -0.93 -71.82
CA LYS A 4 14.75 -0.41 -70.75
C LYS A 4 13.93 -0.24 -69.48
N ARG A 5 14.28 -0.97 -68.40
CA ARG A 5 13.70 -0.78 -67.06
C ARG A 5 14.54 0.23 -66.28
N SER A 6 13.89 1.30 -65.83
CA SER A 6 14.39 2.29 -64.87
C SER A 6 14.13 1.78 -63.46
N LEU A 7 15.17 1.67 -62.62
CA LEU A 7 15.02 1.48 -61.18
C LEU A 7 14.73 2.83 -60.53
N ARG A 8 13.60 2.92 -59.82
CA ARG A 8 13.30 3.99 -58.86
C ARG A 8 13.65 3.48 -57.47
N SER A 9 14.56 4.16 -56.79
CA SER A 9 14.83 3.99 -55.36
C SER A 9 13.65 4.53 -54.54
N ALA A 10 13.00 3.68 -53.75
CA ALA A 10 12.04 4.10 -52.74
C ALA A 10 12.77 4.17 -51.39
N ALA A 11 12.89 5.38 -50.85
CA ALA A 11 13.38 5.60 -49.50
C ALA A 11 12.30 5.17 -48.50
N CYS A 12 12.58 4.11 -47.73
CA CYS A 12 11.73 3.64 -46.66
C CYS A 12 11.96 4.53 -45.44
N GLY A 13 11.01 5.44 -45.15
CA GLY A 13 11.01 6.26 -43.95
C GLY A 13 10.73 5.40 -42.72
N MET A 14 11.69 5.33 -41.81
CA MET A 14 11.53 4.68 -40.51
C MET A 14 10.84 5.67 -39.57
N VAL A 15 9.55 5.47 -39.33
CA VAL A 15 8.80 6.22 -38.31
C VAL A 15 9.14 5.62 -36.95
N ALA A 16 9.99 6.30 -36.20
CA ALA A 16 10.22 6.00 -34.79
C ALA A 16 8.95 6.40 -34.01
N ALA A 17 8.13 5.42 -33.65
CA ALA A 17 7.03 5.60 -32.72
C ALA A 17 7.61 5.74 -31.31
N THR A 18 7.77 6.98 -30.84
CA THR A 18 8.03 7.27 -29.43
C THR A 18 6.74 7.02 -28.65
N CYS A 19 6.64 5.84 -28.02
CA CYS A 19 5.67 5.59 -26.97
C CYS A 19 6.05 6.44 -25.75
N LEU A 20 5.55 7.68 -25.72
CA LEU A 20 5.50 8.49 -24.50
C LEU A 20 4.49 7.81 -23.57
N GLY A 21 4.96 6.91 -22.71
CA GLY A 21 4.16 6.46 -21.58
C GLY A 21 3.79 7.68 -20.74
N ALA A 22 2.49 7.95 -20.63
CA ALA A 22 2.01 8.98 -19.72
C ALA A 22 2.36 8.50 -18.29
N ALA A 23 3.32 9.15 -17.65
CA ALA A 23 3.56 8.97 -16.23
C ALA A 23 2.28 9.35 -15.49
N SER A 24 1.70 8.44 -14.72
CA SER A 24 0.48 8.72 -13.97
C SER A 24 0.83 9.72 -12.88
N ALA A 25 0.27 10.92 -12.97
CA ALA A 25 0.42 11.93 -11.92
C ALA A 25 -0.66 11.72 -10.84
N GLN A 26 -0.43 12.31 -9.66
CA GLN A 26 -1.42 12.39 -8.60
C GLN A 26 -2.76 12.91 -9.15
N THR A 27 -3.85 12.19 -8.93
CA THR A 27 -5.19 12.71 -9.27
C THR A 27 -5.60 13.79 -8.26
N PRO A 28 -6.48 14.73 -8.63
CA PRO A 28 -6.98 15.73 -7.67
C PRO A 28 -7.66 15.15 -6.43
N ALA A 29 -8.08 13.87 -6.47
CA ALA A 29 -8.74 13.18 -5.38
C ALA A 29 -7.77 12.47 -4.41
N GLN A 30 -6.50 12.30 -4.81
CA GLN A 30 -5.46 11.71 -3.96
C GLN A 30 -4.89 12.74 -2.97
N PRO A 31 -4.56 12.36 -1.73
CA PRO A 31 -3.90 13.27 -0.81
C PRO A 31 -2.53 13.69 -1.33
N LYS A 32 -2.13 14.93 -1.03
CA LYS A 32 -0.81 15.46 -1.38
C LYS A 32 0.22 14.80 -0.49
N ILE A 33 1.08 14.00 -1.10
CA ILE A 33 2.14 13.30 -0.40
C ILE A 33 3.30 14.27 -0.23
N ALA A 34 3.77 14.42 1.00
CA ALA A 34 4.91 15.27 1.34
C ALA A 34 5.84 14.50 2.29
N PRO A 35 7.17 14.61 2.12
CA PRO A 35 8.10 13.95 3.01
C PRO A 35 8.01 14.49 4.44
N GLY A 36 8.08 13.58 5.42
CA GLY A 36 8.27 13.91 6.83
C GLY A 36 9.65 14.52 7.11
N PRO A 37 9.83 15.27 8.21
CA PRO A 37 11.11 15.87 8.57
C PRO A 37 12.15 14.80 8.93
N ASN A 38 13.29 14.80 8.22
CA ASN A 38 14.46 13.93 8.46
C ASN A 38 14.22 12.42 8.26
N GLU A 39 13.18 12.04 7.52
CA GLU A 39 12.86 10.65 7.18
C GLU A 39 12.94 10.45 5.67
N PRO A 40 13.29 9.24 5.18
CA PRO A 40 13.34 8.99 3.75
C PRO A 40 11.93 9.04 3.16
N ASP A 41 11.74 9.86 2.14
CA ASP A 41 10.48 10.01 1.40
C ASP A 41 9.93 8.65 0.94
N TRP A 42 8.62 8.47 1.03
CA TRP A 42 7.94 7.27 0.54
C TRP A 42 8.26 6.92 -0.91
N ILE A 43 8.46 7.93 -1.77
CA ILE A 43 8.94 7.73 -3.15
C ILE A 43 10.30 7.03 -3.17
N VAL A 44 11.22 7.45 -2.29
CA VAL A 44 12.56 6.88 -2.17
C VAL A 44 12.47 5.45 -1.63
N VAL A 45 11.66 5.21 -0.60
CA VAL A 45 11.44 3.86 -0.04
C VAL A 45 10.92 2.90 -1.11
N LEU A 46 9.88 3.29 -1.86
CA LEU A 46 9.29 2.47 -2.92
C LEU A 46 10.28 2.19 -4.05
N LYS A 47 10.92 3.23 -4.58
CA LYS A 47 11.82 3.12 -5.73
C LYS A 47 13.08 2.34 -5.38
N ASP A 48 13.78 2.73 -4.32
CA ASP A 48 15.13 2.22 -4.07
C ASP A 48 15.11 0.83 -3.46
N ARG A 49 14.08 0.50 -2.65
CA ARG A 49 13.99 -0.82 -2.00
C ARG A 49 13.15 -1.82 -2.75
N TYR A 50 12.18 -1.37 -3.56
CA TYR A 50 11.21 -2.27 -4.19
C TYR A 50 11.09 -2.05 -5.71
N GLY A 51 11.71 -1.02 -6.28
CA GLY A 51 11.61 -0.73 -7.72
C GLY A 51 10.19 -0.35 -8.15
N LEU A 52 9.42 0.29 -7.26
CA LEU A 52 8.02 0.65 -7.47
C LEU A 52 7.87 2.15 -7.76
N SER A 53 6.91 2.48 -8.63
CA SER A 53 6.41 3.83 -8.86
C SER A 53 5.31 4.14 -7.85
N MET A 54 5.39 5.31 -7.21
CA MET A 54 4.41 5.74 -6.22
C MET A 54 2.98 5.83 -6.77
N TYR A 55 2.82 6.15 -8.06
CA TYR A 55 1.51 6.28 -8.68
C TYR A 55 1.18 5.14 -9.65
N ASP A 56 2.14 4.69 -10.47
CA ASP A 56 1.84 3.69 -11.50
C ASP A 56 1.63 2.29 -10.90
N ASP A 57 2.22 1.99 -9.73
CA ASP A 57 2.05 0.70 -9.05
C ASP A 57 1.01 0.78 -7.91
N LEU A 58 0.34 1.92 -7.67
CA LEU A 58 -0.64 2.06 -6.60
C LEU A 58 -1.93 1.30 -6.92
N LEU A 59 -2.30 0.35 -6.05
CA LEU A 59 -3.41 -0.57 -6.30
C LEU A 59 -4.75 -0.13 -5.70
N ASN A 60 -4.74 0.82 -4.77
CA ASN A 60 -5.95 1.36 -4.15
C ASN A 60 -6.09 2.87 -4.35
N PRO A 61 -5.99 3.41 -5.58
CA PRO A 61 -6.06 4.84 -5.76
C PRO A 61 -7.44 5.39 -5.37
N VAL A 62 -7.47 6.59 -4.78
CA VAL A 62 -8.71 7.35 -4.60
C VAL A 62 -9.12 7.89 -5.98
N VAL A 63 -10.00 7.18 -6.66
CA VAL A 63 -10.49 7.56 -8.01
C VAL A 63 -11.64 8.58 -7.92
N THR A 64 -12.53 8.40 -6.95
CA THR A 64 -13.76 9.20 -6.79
C THR A 64 -14.00 9.56 -5.33
N THR A 65 -14.22 8.56 -4.47
CA THR A 65 -14.50 8.76 -3.05
C THR A 65 -13.72 7.78 -2.17
N ALA A 66 -13.53 8.16 -0.90
CA ALA A 66 -12.97 7.28 0.13
C ALA A 66 -13.76 5.96 0.29
N ALA A 67 -15.07 5.98 0.02
CA ALA A 67 -15.93 4.80 0.11
C ALA A 67 -15.75 3.80 -1.05
N GLU A 68 -15.26 4.27 -2.19
CA GLU A 68 -15.04 3.46 -3.40
C GLU A 68 -13.57 3.02 -3.53
N THR A 69 -12.77 3.29 -2.50
CA THR A 69 -11.35 2.92 -2.49
C THR A 69 -11.20 1.50 -1.94
N SER A 70 -10.54 0.62 -2.70
CA SER A 70 -10.21 -0.73 -2.25
C SER A 70 -9.42 -0.73 -0.94
N GLY A 71 -9.74 -1.65 -0.04
CA GLY A 71 -9.01 -1.82 1.21
C GLY A 71 -9.20 -3.18 1.87
N LEU A 72 -9.90 -4.10 1.20
CA LEU A 72 -10.21 -5.42 1.70
C LEU A 72 -9.41 -6.49 0.98
N PHE A 73 -9.11 -7.54 1.72
CA PHE A 73 -8.40 -8.70 1.25
C PHE A 73 -9.24 -9.95 1.48
N ARG A 74 -8.91 -10.99 0.74
CA ARG A 74 -9.27 -12.37 1.06
C ARG A 74 -8.03 -13.25 1.06
N LYS A 75 -8.09 -14.37 1.77
CA LYS A 75 -7.05 -15.40 1.76
C LYS A 75 -6.84 -15.94 0.34
N ALA A 76 -5.58 -16.15 -0.08
CA ALA A 76 -5.25 -16.59 -1.44
C ALA A 76 -5.10 -18.11 -1.59
N GLY A 77 -4.78 -18.82 -0.51
CA GLY A 77 -4.62 -20.27 -0.47
C GLY A 77 -4.64 -20.82 0.97
N ASP A 78 -4.37 -22.11 1.14
CA ASP A 78 -4.66 -22.85 2.37
C ASP A 78 -3.83 -22.44 3.60
N GLY A 79 -2.62 -21.91 3.40
CA GLY A 79 -1.72 -21.47 4.47
C GLY A 79 -2.24 -20.26 5.26
N PRO A 80 -1.64 -19.88 6.40
CA PRO A 80 -2.04 -18.66 7.11
C PRO A 80 -1.79 -17.40 6.26
N VAL A 81 -2.45 -16.31 6.62
CA VAL A 81 -2.04 -14.97 6.18
C VAL A 81 -0.87 -14.54 7.06
N ILE A 82 0.19 -14.00 6.45
CA ILE A 82 1.31 -13.40 7.17
C ILE A 82 1.20 -11.89 7.04
N TYR A 83 1.13 -11.17 8.14
CA TYR A 83 1.12 -9.70 8.18
C TYR A 83 2.15 -9.21 9.19
N ARG A 84 3.16 -8.50 8.71
CA ARG A 84 4.31 -8.05 9.51
C ARG A 84 4.76 -6.65 9.12
N PRO A 85 5.22 -5.85 10.10
CA PRO A 85 5.96 -4.63 9.80
C PRO A 85 7.33 -5.01 9.21
N VAL A 86 7.75 -4.25 8.20
CA VAL A 86 9.05 -4.40 7.53
C VAL A 86 9.92 -3.14 7.68
N ILE A 87 9.31 -1.99 7.95
CA ILE A 87 9.97 -0.71 8.26
C ILE A 87 9.10 0.03 9.29
N ALA A 88 9.72 0.69 10.27
CA ALA A 88 9.06 1.50 11.29
C ALA A 88 9.69 2.90 11.33
N LEU A 89 9.15 3.89 10.63
CA LEU A 89 9.74 5.25 10.59
C LEU A 89 9.02 6.26 11.47
N GLY A 90 7.80 5.97 11.92
CA GLY A 90 7.01 6.97 12.63
C GLY A 90 7.38 7.13 14.11
N LEU A 91 6.40 7.25 15.01
CA LEU A 91 6.63 7.60 16.42
C LEU A 91 7.28 6.45 17.21
N GLU A 92 8.16 6.80 18.14
CA GLU A 92 8.87 5.84 19.03
C GLU A 92 7.98 5.20 20.10
N THR A 93 6.76 5.69 20.27
CA THR A 93 5.71 5.09 21.10
C THR A 93 5.31 3.72 20.56
N ARG A 94 4.64 2.92 21.40
CA ARG A 94 4.23 1.56 21.06
C ARG A 94 3.31 1.56 19.83
N ASN A 95 3.73 0.87 18.78
CA ASN A 95 2.98 0.68 17.55
C ASN A 95 2.43 -0.73 17.49
N ARG A 96 1.21 -0.88 16.96
CA ARG A 96 0.50 -2.15 16.88
C ARG A 96 -0.32 -2.23 15.59
N GLY A 97 -0.59 -3.44 15.17
CA GLY A 97 -1.48 -3.67 14.04
C GLY A 97 -1.99 -5.10 13.99
N GLY A 98 -2.89 -5.31 13.04
CA GLY A 98 -3.45 -6.61 12.77
C GLY A 98 -4.56 -6.54 11.75
N TRP A 99 -5.59 -7.35 11.94
CA TRP A 99 -6.69 -7.47 11.00
C TRP A 99 -8.05 -7.20 11.66
N TYR A 100 -9.06 -6.93 10.86
CA TYR A 100 -10.42 -6.68 11.32
C TYR A 100 -11.46 -7.24 10.35
N ARG A 101 -12.67 -7.45 10.87
CA ARG A 101 -13.85 -7.74 10.05
C ARG A 101 -14.58 -6.47 9.67
N PRO A 102 -14.90 -6.26 8.39
CA PRO A 102 -15.70 -5.10 7.99
C PRO A 102 -17.03 -5.09 8.71
N GLN A 103 -17.46 -3.91 9.15
CA GLN A 103 -18.76 -3.71 9.80
C GLN A 103 -19.39 -2.46 9.24
N ALA A 104 -20.71 -2.51 9.02
CA ALA A 104 -21.46 -1.38 8.46
C ALA A 104 -21.54 -0.18 9.42
N VAL A 105 -21.54 -0.44 10.73
CA VAL A 105 -21.74 0.58 11.76
C VAL A 105 -20.70 0.40 12.87
N GLY A 106 -20.20 1.52 13.41
CA GLY A 106 -19.27 1.53 14.53
C GLY A 106 -17.83 1.15 14.17
N ALA A 107 -17.01 1.01 15.20
CA ALA A 107 -15.64 0.53 15.08
C ALA A 107 -15.62 -0.98 14.87
N PRO A 108 -14.86 -1.51 13.90
CA PRO A 108 -14.78 -2.94 13.69
C PRO A 108 -14.08 -3.62 14.86
N SER A 109 -14.41 -4.89 15.10
CA SER A 109 -13.64 -5.72 16.03
C SER A 109 -12.25 -5.96 15.44
N LYS A 110 -11.22 -5.57 16.19
CA LYS A 110 -9.81 -5.71 15.82
C LYS A 110 -9.21 -6.96 16.45
N SER A 111 -8.41 -7.66 15.67
CA SER A 111 -7.51 -8.71 16.12
C SER A 111 -6.09 -8.22 15.93
N GLU A 112 -5.33 -8.10 17.02
CA GLU A 112 -3.92 -7.70 16.99
C GLU A 112 -3.03 -8.88 16.61
N THR A 113 -2.03 -8.63 15.77
CA THR A 113 -1.05 -9.64 15.32
C THR A 113 0.36 -9.24 15.70
N TRP A 114 0.72 -7.97 15.57
CA TRP A 114 2.07 -7.51 15.88
C TRP A 114 2.06 -6.23 16.72
N THR A 115 3.14 -6.08 17.46
CA THR A 115 3.44 -4.90 18.27
C THR A 115 4.95 -4.69 18.29
N TYR A 116 5.38 -3.44 18.26
CA TYR A 116 6.77 -3.05 18.46
C TYR A 116 6.85 -1.69 19.17
N THR A 117 7.96 -1.44 19.86
CA THR A 117 8.33 -0.13 20.40
C THR A 117 9.74 0.17 19.90
N PHE A 118 9.83 0.69 18.68
CA PHE A 118 11.06 0.82 17.91
C PHE A 118 10.88 1.84 16.78
N LYS A 119 11.93 2.57 16.42
CA LYS A 119 11.96 3.46 15.26
C LYS A 119 13.26 3.22 14.49
N ASN A 120 13.14 2.87 13.20
CA ASN A 120 14.25 2.83 12.26
C ASN A 120 14.76 4.25 12.00
N THR A 121 16.06 4.36 11.80
CA THR A 121 16.74 5.55 11.30
C THR A 121 16.94 5.47 9.79
N THR A 122 17.25 6.58 9.13
CA THR A 122 17.66 6.58 7.71
C THR A 122 18.84 5.62 7.47
N ARG A 123 19.79 5.56 8.40
CA ARG A 123 20.96 4.67 8.33
C ARG A 123 20.56 3.19 8.36
N ASP A 124 19.54 2.82 9.14
CA ASP A 124 19.03 1.44 9.16
C ASP A 124 18.53 1.02 7.78
N LEU A 125 17.87 1.93 7.05
CA LEU A 125 17.41 1.69 5.68
C LEU A 125 18.55 1.64 4.68
N GLU A 126 19.59 2.47 4.83
CA GLU A 126 20.77 2.47 3.95
C GLU A 126 21.63 1.21 4.10
N THR A 127 21.66 0.63 5.31
CA THR A 127 22.55 -0.48 5.66
C THR A 127 21.84 -1.82 5.85
N ASP A 128 20.52 -1.85 5.67
CA ASP A 128 19.65 -2.99 5.97
C ASP A 128 19.77 -3.51 7.42
N ALA A 129 20.18 -2.65 8.34
CA ALA A 129 20.25 -2.96 9.77
C ALA A 129 18.87 -2.81 10.42
N ASN A 130 18.56 -3.66 11.41
CA ASN A 130 17.30 -3.58 12.18
C ASN A 130 16.02 -3.60 11.32
N LEU A 131 16.08 -4.27 10.16
CA LEU A 131 14.95 -4.51 9.26
C LEU A 131 14.72 -6.03 9.14
N PRO A 132 13.52 -6.54 9.49
CA PRO A 132 12.35 -5.84 10.02
C PRO A 132 12.57 -5.30 11.45
N PRO A 133 11.72 -4.36 11.93
CA PRO A 133 11.81 -3.88 13.31
C PRO A 133 11.61 -5.04 14.31
N PRO A 134 12.31 -5.03 15.46
CA PRO A 134 12.15 -6.06 16.48
C PRO A 134 10.74 -6.03 17.06
N LEU A 135 10.07 -7.19 17.06
CA LEU A 135 8.73 -7.33 17.62
C LEU A 135 8.78 -7.59 19.13
N GLU A 136 7.75 -7.14 19.83
CA GLU A 136 7.55 -7.45 21.24
C GLU A 136 7.23 -8.93 21.46
N ALA A 137 7.53 -9.42 22.66
CA ALA A 137 7.25 -10.80 23.05
C ALA A 137 5.75 -11.11 22.94
N GLY A 138 5.42 -12.22 22.29
CA GLY A 138 4.04 -12.67 22.07
C GLY A 138 3.39 -12.19 20.78
N ALA A 139 4.05 -11.28 20.03
CA ALA A 139 3.62 -10.93 18.67
C ALA A 139 3.58 -12.19 17.78
N LYS A 140 2.49 -12.32 17.00
CA LYS A 140 2.27 -13.39 16.03
C LYS A 140 1.87 -12.77 14.70
N VAL A 141 2.80 -12.78 13.76
CA VAL A 141 2.57 -12.23 12.42
C VAL A 141 1.68 -13.10 11.54
N GLU A 142 1.30 -14.30 11.99
CA GLU A 142 0.41 -15.22 11.28
C GLU A 142 -0.99 -15.21 11.88
N PHE A 143 -2.00 -15.24 11.01
CA PHE A 143 -3.40 -15.41 11.40
C PHE A 143 -4.20 -16.14 10.32
N ASP A 144 -5.36 -16.68 10.72
CA ASP A 144 -6.31 -17.27 9.79
C ASP A 144 -7.62 -16.46 9.79
N PRO A 145 -7.92 -15.71 8.73
CA PRO A 145 -9.19 -15.01 8.58
C PRO A 145 -10.27 -15.91 7.98
N GLY A 146 -10.03 -17.20 7.72
CA GLY A 146 -10.95 -18.02 6.94
C GLY A 146 -11.20 -17.45 5.53
N ASP A 147 -12.39 -17.70 4.99
CA ASP A 147 -12.71 -17.35 3.59
C ASP A 147 -13.34 -15.95 3.42
N GLU A 148 -13.82 -15.38 4.52
CA GLU A 148 -14.51 -14.09 4.52
C GLU A 148 -13.55 -12.91 4.30
N PRO A 149 -13.97 -11.83 3.63
CA PRO A 149 -13.18 -10.61 3.50
C PRO A 149 -12.73 -10.06 4.86
N PHE A 150 -11.55 -9.43 4.87
CA PHE A 150 -11.00 -8.76 6.03
C PHE A 150 -10.19 -7.53 5.61
N GLY A 151 -10.05 -6.58 6.51
CA GLY A 151 -9.14 -5.44 6.35
C GLY A 151 -7.97 -5.54 7.32
N LEU A 152 -7.01 -4.64 7.16
CA LEU A 152 -5.83 -4.50 8.00
C LEU A 152 -5.86 -3.16 8.73
N TRP A 153 -5.24 -3.09 9.90
CA TRP A 153 -5.19 -1.87 10.69
C TRP A 153 -3.82 -1.67 11.32
N ALA A 154 -3.47 -0.40 11.54
CA ALA A 154 -2.29 0.03 12.28
C ALA A 154 -2.69 1.14 13.28
N SER A 155 -1.96 1.25 14.38
CA SER A 155 -2.21 2.25 15.43
C SER A 155 -0.95 2.49 16.24
N ASN A 156 -0.89 3.67 16.86
CA ASN A 156 0.17 4.07 17.76
C ASN A 156 -0.45 4.48 19.11
N ASP A 157 0.10 4.00 20.23
CA ASP A 157 -0.43 4.27 21.58
C ASP A 157 -0.26 5.73 22.03
N GLY A 158 0.54 6.53 21.31
CA GLY A 158 0.62 7.98 21.48
C GLY A 158 -0.60 8.74 20.92
N LEU A 159 -1.50 8.04 20.21
CA LEU A 159 -2.68 8.61 19.57
C LEU A 159 -3.94 7.85 20.00
N ASP A 160 -4.80 8.48 20.82
CA ASP A 160 -6.07 7.91 21.26
C ASP A 160 -7.20 8.21 20.26
N ASP A 161 -7.14 7.58 19.08
CA ASP A 161 -8.04 7.88 17.96
C ASP A 161 -8.62 6.64 17.26
N GLY A 162 -8.39 5.45 17.83
CA GLY A 162 -8.86 4.18 17.31
C GLY A 162 -7.94 3.52 16.28
N GLY A 163 -6.96 4.25 15.75
CA GLY A 163 -6.03 3.81 14.70
C GLY A 163 -6.50 4.14 13.27
N VAL A 164 -5.78 3.57 12.32
CA VAL A 164 -6.05 3.67 10.88
C VAL A 164 -6.30 2.29 10.28
N PHE A 165 -7.02 2.27 9.16
CA PHE A 165 -7.57 1.06 8.55
C PHE A 165 -7.31 1.08 7.05
N SER A 166 -7.17 -0.09 6.44
CA SER A 166 -6.90 -0.22 5.00
C SER A 166 -8.06 0.29 4.14
N GLU A 167 -9.28 0.31 4.69
CA GLU A 167 -10.43 0.99 4.09
C GLU A 167 -10.55 2.44 4.60
N PRO A 168 -10.46 3.45 3.72
CA PRO A 168 -10.64 4.85 4.12
C PRO A 168 -12.01 5.12 4.75
N ALA A 169 -13.08 4.46 4.27
CA ALA A 169 -14.41 4.59 4.88
C ALA A 169 -14.46 4.21 6.37
N VAL A 170 -13.61 3.28 6.81
CA VAL A 170 -13.51 2.90 8.22
C VAL A 170 -12.76 3.98 9.01
N VAL A 171 -11.66 4.50 8.46
CA VAL A 171 -10.94 5.65 9.06
C VAL A 171 -11.87 6.84 9.24
N ALA A 172 -12.61 7.22 8.19
CA ALA A 172 -13.57 8.32 8.23
C ALA A 172 -14.63 8.19 9.33
N ARG A 173 -15.06 6.94 9.59
CA ARG A 173 -16.09 6.62 10.56
C ARG A 173 -15.58 6.57 12.00
N VAL A 174 -14.37 6.05 12.21
CA VAL A 174 -13.84 5.70 13.54
C VAL A 174 -12.90 6.78 14.08
N ASN A 175 -12.03 7.32 13.22
CA ASN A 175 -10.99 8.25 13.63
C ASN A 175 -11.43 9.69 13.38
N LYS A 176 -11.96 10.36 14.41
CA LYS A 176 -12.48 11.74 14.31
C LYS A 176 -11.42 12.75 13.84
N ARG A 177 -10.16 12.54 14.21
CA ARG A 177 -9.05 13.43 13.86
C ARG A 177 -8.70 13.32 12.38
N LEU A 178 -8.74 12.11 11.84
CA LEU A 178 -8.39 11.82 10.44
C LEU A 178 -9.61 11.72 9.52
N ALA A 179 -10.83 11.90 10.04
CA ALA A 179 -12.04 11.86 9.24
C ALA A 179 -12.06 12.79 8.01
N PRO A 180 -11.47 14.01 8.07
CA PRO A 180 -11.34 14.88 6.89
C PRO A 180 -10.35 14.39 5.84
N GLN A 181 -9.47 13.44 6.18
CA GLN A 181 -8.41 12.90 5.32
C GLN A 181 -8.22 11.40 5.58
N PRO A 182 -9.20 10.56 5.22
CA PRO A 182 -9.27 9.19 5.71
C PRO A 182 -8.38 8.20 4.95
N TYR A 183 -7.74 8.61 3.86
CA TYR A 183 -6.86 7.75 3.09
C TYR A 183 -5.52 7.64 3.80
N LYS A 184 -5.31 6.50 4.47
CA LYS A 184 -4.21 6.29 5.43
C LYS A 184 -3.44 4.98 5.22
N ALA A 185 -3.71 4.31 4.11
CA ALA A 185 -3.02 3.10 3.67
C ALA A 185 -2.83 3.16 2.15
N MET A 186 -1.58 3.09 1.69
CA MET A 186 -1.26 2.91 0.27
C MET A 186 -0.79 1.48 0.02
N ILE A 187 -1.46 0.79 -0.90
CA ILE A 187 -1.27 -0.64 -1.15
C ILE A 187 -0.59 -0.81 -2.51
N TYR A 188 0.53 -1.52 -2.52
CA TYR A 188 1.36 -1.77 -3.69
C TYR A 188 1.60 -3.28 -3.89
N PRO A 189 1.87 -3.76 -5.11
CA PRO A 189 2.35 -5.12 -5.30
C PRO A 189 3.69 -5.29 -4.58
N ASN A 190 3.96 -6.48 -4.05
CA ASN A 190 5.27 -6.79 -3.52
C ASN A 190 6.22 -7.28 -4.61
N ARG A 191 7.51 -6.98 -4.46
CA ARG A 191 8.58 -7.41 -5.34
C ARG A 191 9.73 -7.96 -4.52
N ASP A 192 10.35 -9.01 -5.03
CA ASP A 192 11.59 -9.51 -4.47
C ASP A 192 12.69 -8.46 -4.64
N LYS A 193 13.31 -8.05 -3.54
CA LYS A 193 14.29 -6.95 -3.54
C LYS A 193 15.53 -7.26 -4.39
N ALA A 194 15.94 -8.53 -4.43
CA ALA A 194 17.15 -8.94 -5.14
C ALA A 194 16.94 -9.02 -6.67
N THR A 195 15.74 -9.43 -7.10
CA THR A 195 15.45 -9.72 -8.51
C THR A 195 14.48 -8.74 -9.16
N GLY A 196 13.78 -7.91 -8.39
CA GLY A 196 12.72 -7.01 -8.83
C GLY A 196 11.45 -7.72 -9.33
N LYS A 197 11.40 -9.06 -9.23
CA LYS A 197 10.29 -9.86 -9.73
C LYS A 197 9.07 -9.71 -8.82
N PRO A 198 7.85 -9.60 -9.37
CA PRO A 198 6.63 -9.61 -8.57
C PRO A 198 6.52 -10.87 -7.72
N ILE A 199 6.10 -10.70 -6.47
CA ILE A 199 5.75 -11.81 -5.57
C ILE A 199 4.22 -11.94 -5.61
N PRO A 200 3.67 -13.03 -6.16
CA PRO A 200 2.23 -13.19 -6.26
C PRO A 200 1.59 -13.29 -4.87
N ASN A 201 0.37 -12.78 -4.73
CA ASN A 201 -0.42 -12.80 -3.49
C ASN A 201 0.29 -12.17 -2.29
N SER A 202 1.16 -11.19 -2.56
CA SER A 202 1.91 -10.43 -1.56
C SER A 202 1.86 -8.94 -1.90
N TYR A 203 1.67 -8.11 -0.88
CA TYR A 203 1.53 -6.67 -1.01
C TYR A 203 2.36 -5.92 0.03
N LEU A 204 2.79 -4.73 -0.33
CA LEU A 204 3.35 -3.74 0.57
C LEU A 204 2.29 -2.71 0.92
N ILE A 205 2.28 -2.27 2.17
CA ILE A 205 1.35 -1.27 2.67
C ILE A 205 2.12 -0.19 3.40
N GLY A 206 2.11 1.03 2.85
CA GLY A 206 2.56 2.23 3.54
C GLY A 206 1.41 2.80 4.37
N TRP A 207 1.61 2.91 5.69
CA TRP A 207 0.65 3.47 6.63
C TRP A 207 1.01 4.90 6.98
N GLU A 208 -0.01 5.72 7.19
CA GLU A 208 0.06 7.05 7.78
C GLU A 208 -0.92 7.05 8.96
N TYR A 209 -0.48 7.32 10.18
CA TYR A 209 -1.41 7.58 11.29
C TYR A 209 -1.35 9.04 11.75
N SER A 210 -0.55 9.90 11.11
CA SER A 210 -0.48 11.33 11.39
C SER A 210 -1.31 12.14 10.37
N THR A 211 -1.07 13.44 10.30
CA THR A 211 -1.74 14.37 9.38
C THR A 211 -0.86 14.88 8.24
N ASN A 212 0.38 14.45 8.15
CA ASN A 212 1.35 14.96 7.17
C ASN A 212 1.37 14.16 5.86
N ASP A 213 0.67 13.02 5.80
CA ASP A 213 0.43 12.24 4.58
C ASP A 213 1.74 11.80 3.90
N ASP A 214 2.70 11.33 4.69
CA ASP A 214 3.96 10.76 4.19
C ASP A 214 3.90 9.24 3.96
N PHE A 215 2.92 8.53 4.55
CA PHE A 215 2.63 7.10 4.33
C PHE A 215 3.80 6.14 4.63
N GLN A 216 4.76 6.57 5.44
CA GLN A 216 5.93 5.76 5.78
C GLN A 216 6.05 5.45 7.27
N ASP A 217 5.15 6.00 8.10
CA ASP A 217 5.05 5.77 9.56
C ASP A 217 5.31 4.28 9.91
N VAL A 218 4.61 3.39 9.20
CA VAL A 218 4.84 1.95 9.21
C VAL A 218 4.74 1.42 7.80
N VAL A 219 5.72 0.64 7.35
CA VAL A 219 5.60 -0.15 6.13
C VAL A 219 5.40 -1.59 6.54
N CYS A 220 4.32 -2.20 6.05
CA CYS A 220 4.03 -3.60 6.30
C CYS A 220 4.08 -4.41 5.01
N GLN A 221 4.36 -5.70 5.16
CA GLN A 221 4.14 -6.71 4.14
C GLN A 221 2.99 -7.61 4.58
N VAL A 222 2.09 -7.92 3.64
CA VAL A 222 1.06 -8.96 3.80
C VAL A 222 1.20 -10.02 2.72
N ASP A 223 1.19 -11.29 3.11
CA ASP A 223 1.38 -12.46 2.24
C ASP A 223 0.16 -13.39 2.29
N ASN A 224 0.00 -14.19 1.22
CA ASN A 224 -1.09 -15.14 1.03
C ASN A 224 -2.49 -14.49 0.99
N VAL A 225 -2.58 -13.35 0.30
CA VAL A 225 -3.82 -12.60 0.16
C VAL A 225 -4.06 -12.15 -1.28
N VAL A 226 -5.32 -11.86 -1.60
CA VAL A 226 -5.73 -11.19 -2.82
C VAL A 226 -6.43 -9.89 -2.41
N LEU A 227 -5.96 -8.75 -2.94
CA LEU A 227 -6.66 -7.47 -2.80
C LEU A 227 -7.98 -7.53 -3.58
N LEU A 228 -9.08 -7.22 -2.89
CA LEU A 228 -10.39 -7.11 -3.50
C LEU A 228 -10.51 -5.74 -4.17
N GLY A 229 -11.12 -5.70 -5.36
CA GLY A 229 -11.47 -4.44 -6.01
C GLY A 229 -12.47 -3.63 -5.17
N PRO A 230 -12.77 -2.37 -5.56
CA PRO A 230 -13.78 -1.57 -4.90
C PRO A 230 -15.05 -2.38 -4.75
N ALA A 231 -15.65 -2.37 -3.56
CA ALA A 231 -17.01 -2.89 -3.42
C ALA A 231 -17.89 -2.05 -4.34
N ARG A 232 -18.25 -2.58 -5.52
CA ARG A 232 -19.28 -1.99 -6.34
C ARG A 232 -20.52 -1.99 -5.46
N ALA A 233 -21.03 -0.81 -5.10
CA ALA A 233 -22.26 -0.71 -4.33
C ALA A 233 -23.27 -1.66 -4.98
N ALA A 234 -23.73 -2.65 -4.22
CA ALA A 234 -24.73 -3.58 -4.72
C ALA A 234 -25.91 -2.72 -5.19
N GLU A 235 -26.26 -2.79 -6.47
CA GLU A 235 -27.46 -2.11 -6.95
C GLU A 235 -28.64 -2.64 -6.12
N PRO A 236 -29.53 -1.75 -5.63
CA PRO A 236 -30.73 -2.19 -4.97
C PRO A 236 -31.50 -3.09 -5.94
N VAL A 237 -31.75 -4.32 -5.53
CA VAL A 237 -32.67 -5.22 -6.22
C VAL A 237 -34.00 -4.49 -6.34
N ARG A 238 -34.41 -4.17 -7.57
CA ARG A 238 -35.72 -3.61 -7.87
C ARG A 238 -36.79 -4.67 -7.82
#